data_AF-A0A959IYT3-F1
#
_entry.id   AF-A0A959IYT3-F1
#
_cell.length_a   1.000
_cell.length_b   1.000
_cell.length_c   1.000
_cell.angle_alpha   90.00
_cell.angle_beta   90.00
_cell.angle_gamma   90.00
#
_symmetry.space_group_name_H-M   'P 1'
#
loop_
_entity.id
_entity.type
_entity.pdbx_description
1 polymer ?
#
loop_
_entity_poly.entity_id
_entity_poly.type
_entity_poly.pdbx_seq_one_letter_code
_entity_poly.pdbx_strand_id
1 'polypeptide(L)'
;MIFDDQEFKGEAVAKAIADGALYEYCIFRDGDLSGMDLSRCKFVNCDFIEVNLSNIALTGTRFQECSFQSCKILGFDLSGINSIGFKATFQSCNLSHAVFIGIGLKNASFEDCKLQGADFTDADCSGVSFLSCNFAEAVFDQTNLEKANFTGAYGYYIDPRQNKLKGARFDFPHAIGLLEPFGVIINS
;
A
#
# COMPACT_ATOMS: atom_id res chain seq x y z
N MET A 1 1.75 -12.86 22.87
CA MET A 1 2.17 -11.71 23.71
C MET A 1 1.32 -10.51 23.33
N ILE A 2 1.05 -9.59 24.26
CA ILE A 2 0.25 -8.37 23.99
C ILE A 2 1.08 -7.15 24.40
N PHE A 3 1.15 -6.16 23.54
CA PHE A 3 1.70 -4.84 23.77
C PHE A 3 0.59 -3.82 23.53
N ASP A 4 0.40 -2.90 24.47
CA ASP A 4 -0.67 -1.92 24.44
C ASP A 4 -0.09 -0.55 24.82
N ASP A 5 -0.40 0.47 24.01
CA ASP A 5 -0.01 1.88 24.22
C ASP A 5 1.50 2.08 24.47
N GLN A 6 2.34 1.49 23.62
CA GLN A 6 3.82 1.59 23.72
C GLN A 6 4.44 2.29 22.52
N GLU A 7 5.46 3.11 22.77
CA GLU A 7 6.33 3.65 21.72
C GLU A 7 7.68 2.92 21.72
N PHE A 8 8.06 2.41 20.55
CA PHE A 8 9.36 1.82 20.26
C PHE A 8 10.10 2.71 19.27
N LYS A 9 11.38 3.00 19.57
CA LYS A 9 12.22 3.87 18.72
C LYS A 9 13.59 3.26 18.43
N GLY A 10 14.11 3.49 17.23
CA GLY A 10 15.46 3.05 16.88
C GLY A 10 15.58 1.53 16.91
N GLU A 11 16.67 1.04 17.49
CA GLU A 11 16.90 -0.40 17.67
C GLU A 11 15.83 -1.10 18.54
N ALA A 12 15.05 -0.36 19.33
CA ALA A 12 13.99 -0.96 20.15
C ALA A 12 12.85 -1.50 19.29
N VAL A 13 12.64 -0.97 18.08
CA VAL A 13 11.60 -1.41 17.14
C VAL A 13 11.78 -2.88 16.77
N ALA A 14 12.98 -3.27 16.33
CA ALA A 14 13.26 -4.67 16.00
C ALA A 14 13.18 -5.59 17.22
N LYS A 15 13.65 -5.12 18.38
CA LYS A 15 13.65 -5.89 19.64
C LYS A 15 12.23 -6.12 20.19
N ALA A 16 11.27 -5.27 19.80
CA ALA A 16 9.88 -5.38 20.24
C ALA A 16 9.09 -6.44 19.46
N ILE A 17 9.52 -6.79 18.24
CA ILE A 17 8.82 -7.78 17.41
C ILE A 17 8.96 -9.19 18.02
N ALA A 18 7.82 -9.78 18.34
CA ALA A 18 7.72 -11.11 18.91
C ALA A 18 6.71 -11.97 18.12
N ASP A 19 7.02 -13.26 17.95
CA ASP A 19 6.22 -14.18 17.15
C ASP A 19 4.74 -14.21 17.58
N GLY A 20 3.84 -13.95 16.62
CA GLY A 20 2.39 -13.96 16.82
C GLY A 20 1.88 -12.95 17.84
N ALA A 21 2.66 -11.91 18.16
CA ALA A 21 2.26 -10.90 19.13
C ALA A 21 1.13 -10.00 18.60
N LEU A 22 0.34 -9.49 19.54
CA LEU A 22 -0.67 -8.46 19.33
C LEU A 22 -0.09 -7.12 19.80
N TYR A 23 -0.15 -6.12 18.94
CA TYR A 23 0.19 -4.73 19.21
C TYR A 23 -1.08 -3.90 19.04
N GLU A 24 -1.47 -3.21 20.09
CA GLU A 24 -2.62 -2.31 20.11
C GLU A 24 -2.12 -0.90 20.48
N TYR A 25 -2.54 0.13 19.73
CA TYR A 25 -2.20 1.53 20.01
C TYR A 25 -0.68 1.82 20.11
N CYS A 26 0.16 0.94 19.54
CA CYS A 26 1.61 1.08 19.59
C CYS A 26 2.16 1.97 18.47
N ILE A 27 3.24 2.68 18.77
CA ILE A 27 3.98 3.51 17.82
C ILE A 27 5.37 2.91 17.58
N PHE A 28 5.74 2.71 16.32
CA PHE A 28 7.07 2.30 15.89
C PHE A 28 7.71 3.45 15.12
N ARG A 29 8.86 3.94 15.58
CA ARG A 29 9.50 5.13 15.01
C ARG A 29 10.97 4.90 14.69
N ASP A 30 11.43 5.38 13.53
CA ASP A 30 12.86 5.49 13.20
C ASP A 30 13.60 4.15 13.40
N GLY A 31 12.97 3.06 12.94
CA GLY A 31 13.42 1.70 13.20
C GLY A 31 13.64 0.91 11.92
N ASP A 32 14.39 -0.18 12.02
CA ASP A 32 14.61 -1.11 10.91
C ASP A 32 14.01 -2.48 11.22
N LEU A 33 12.99 -2.85 10.44
CA LEU A 33 12.36 -4.17 10.44
C LEU A 33 12.68 -4.95 9.17
N SER A 34 13.58 -4.47 8.31
CA SER A 34 13.78 -5.08 7.00
C SER A 34 14.24 -6.53 7.07
N GLY A 35 13.63 -7.37 6.24
CA GLY A 35 13.87 -8.82 6.21
C GLY A 35 13.35 -9.59 7.42
N MET A 36 12.70 -8.95 8.39
CA MET A 36 12.15 -9.63 9.56
C MET A 36 10.87 -10.41 9.23
N ASP A 37 10.60 -11.42 10.06
CA ASP A 37 9.36 -12.18 10.02
C ASP A 37 8.33 -11.56 10.95
N LEU A 38 7.28 -10.98 10.38
CA LEU A 38 6.13 -10.43 11.09
C LEU A 38 4.91 -11.35 10.94
N SER A 39 5.10 -12.57 10.44
CA SER A 39 4.02 -13.53 10.20
C SER A 39 3.21 -13.75 11.48
N ARG A 40 1.88 -13.84 11.32
CA ARG A 40 0.89 -14.05 12.38
C ARG A 40 0.78 -12.93 13.43
N CYS A 41 1.62 -11.90 13.38
CA CYS A 41 1.46 -10.72 14.23
C CYS A 41 0.16 -9.99 13.91
N LYS A 42 -0.37 -9.27 14.90
CA LYS A 42 -1.56 -8.45 14.75
C LYS A 42 -1.23 -7.03 15.18
N PHE A 43 -1.46 -6.08 14.29
CA PHE A 43 -1.31 -4.66 14.55
C PHE A 43 -2.69 -4.02 14.45
N VAL A 44 -3.13 -3.38 15.54
CA VAL A 44 -4.44 -2.74 15.64
C VAL A 44 -4.23 -1.31 16.14
N ASN A 45 -4.65 -0.31 15.38
CA ASN A 45 -4.42 1.10 15.71
C ASN A 45 -2.93 1.44 15.94
N CYS A 46 -2.02 0.84 15.15
CA CYS A 46 -0.59 1.10 15.27
C CYS A 46 -0.08 2.08 14.22
N ASP A 47 0.90 2.90 14.61
CA ASP A 47 1.57 3.84 13.73
C ASP A 47 3.01 3.41 13.45
N PHE A 48 3.39 3.40 12.18
CA PHE A 48 4.76 3.18 11.72
C PHE A 48 5.27 4.48 11.09
N ILE A 49 6.30 5.08 11.67
CA ILE A 49 6.81 6.39 11.26
C ILE A 49 8.30 6.28 10.99
N GLU A 50 8.71 6.53 9.75
CA GLU A 50 10.11 6.45 9.31
C GLU A 50 10.71 5.05 9.57
N VAL A 51 9.89 4.00 9.44
CA VAL A 51 10.32 2.61 9.63
C VAL A 51 10.68 1.99 8.28
N ASN A 52 11.78 1.23 8.25
CA ASN A 52 12.12 0.38 7.12
C ASN A 52 11.44 -1.00 7.28
N LEU A 53 10.43 -1.27 6.46
CA LEU A 53 9.63 -2.49 6.39
C LEU A 53 9.94 -3.31 5.12
N SER A 54 11.11 -3.09 4.50
CA SER A 54 11.43 -3.73 3.22
C SER A 54 11.60 -5.24 3.36
N ASN A 55 11.02 -6.01 2.44
CA ASN A 55 11.16 -7.47 2.33
C ASN A 55 10.78 -8.25 3.60
N ILE A 56 9.81 -7.76 4.38
CA ILE A 56 9.32 -8.49 5.55
C ILE A 56 8.38 -9.63 5.16
N ALA A 57 8.35 -10.70 5.96
CA ALA A 57 7.37 -11.76 5.80
C ALA A 57 6.07 -11.40 6.56
N LEU A 58 4.93 -11.55 5.88
CA LEU A 58 3.62 -11.10 6.37
C LEU A 58 2.56 -12.20 6.39
N THR A 59 2.96 -13.47 6.34
CA THR A 59 2.00 -14.57 6.21
C THR A 59 1.09 -14.62 7.43
N GLY A 60 -0.21 -14.46 7.21
CA GLY A 60 -1.22 -14.43 8.26
C GLY A 60 -1.15 -13.20 9.20
N THR A 61 -0.31 -12.21 8.90
CA THR A 61 -0.27 -10.94 9.63
C THR A 61 -1.58 -10.19 9.44
N ARG A 62 -2.00 -9.41 10.43
CA ARG A 62 -3.19 -8.56 10.35
C ARG A 62 -2.81 -7.11 10.62
N PHE A 63 -3.23 -6.22 9.73
CA PHE A 63 -3.19 -4.77 9.93
C PHE A 63 -4.62 -4.25 9.98
N GLN A 64 -5.01 -3.65 11.09
CA GLN A 64 -6.32 -3.03 11.25
C GLN A 64 -6.14 -1.61 11.79
N GLU A 65 -6.58 -0.63 11.01
CA GLU A 65 -6.48 0.78 11.38
C GLU A 65 -5.04 1.24 11.63
N CYS A 66 -4.09 0.72 10.84
CA CYS A 66 -2.69 1.10 10.94
C CYS A 66 -2.36 2.30 10.05
N SER A 67 -1.37 3.09 10.45
CA SER A 67 -0.81 4.16 9.61
C SER A 67 0.67 3.92 9.32
N PHE A 68 1.10 4.30 8.12
CA PHE A 68 2.49 4.26 7.67
C PHE A 68 2.86 5.63 7.14
N GLN A 69 3.81 6.30 7.79
CA GLN A 69 4.26 7.64 7.44
C GLN A 69 5.75 7.62 7.14
N SER A 70 6.14 8.14 5.97
CA SER A 70 7.56 8.24 5.56
C SER A 70 8.33 6.91 5.63
N CYS A 71 7.63 5.78 5.49
CA CYS A 71 8.22 4.46 5.61
C CYS A 71 8.84 3.99 4.29
N LYS A 72 9.84 3.12 4.40
CA LYS A 72 10.42 2.40 3.26
C LYS A 72 9.89 0.97 3.25
N ILE A 73 9.07 0.63 2.27
CA ILE A 73 8.26 -0.59 2.23
C ILE A 73 8.44 -1.30 0.88
N LEU A 74 9.69 -1.64 0.54
CA LEU A 74 10.03 -2.28 -0.74
C LEU A 74 9.70 -3.77 -0.73
N GLY A 75 9.13 -4.29 -1.82
CA GLY A 75 8.85 -5.73 -1.95
C GLY A 75 7.80 -6.23 -0.96
N PHE A 76 6.88 -5.36 -0.54
CA PHE A 76 5.86 -5.64 0.46
C PHE A 76 4.79 -6.56 -0.11
N ASP A 77 4.84 -7.85 0.22
CA ASP A 77 3.87 -8.83 -0.28
C ASP A 77 2.68 -8.97 0.66
N LEU A 78 1.52 -8.48 0.23
CA LEU A 78 0.28 -8.55 0.98
C LEU A 78 -0.64 -9.70 0.54
N SER A 79 -0.24 -10.53 -0.43
CA SER A 79 -1.07 -11.65 -0.92
C SER A 79 -1.38 -12.69 0.16
N GLY A 80 -0.49 -12.83 1.15
CA GLY A 80 -0.59 -13.80 2.24
C GLY A 80 -1.18 -13.29 3.55
N ILE A 81 -1.65 -12.04 3.64
CA ILE A 81 -2.13 -11.48 4.92
C ILE A 81 -3.53 -11.97 5.29
N ASN A 82 -3.87 -11.79 6.56
CA ASN A 82 -5.27 -11.80 6.97
C ASN A 82 -5.91 -10.43 6.69
N SER A 83 -6.67 -10.36 5.59
CA SER A 83 -7.32 -9.13 5.12
C SER A 83 -8.61 -8.76 5.88
N ILE A 84 -9.03 -9.56 6.88
CA ILE A 84 -10.24 -9.27 7.65
C ILE A 84 -10.06 -7.98 8.45
N GLY A 85 -10.90 -6.99 8.14
CA GLY A 85 -10.82 -5.67 8.77
C GLY A 85 -9.61 -4.86 8.31
N PHE A 86 -8.98 -5.24 7.19
CA PHE A 86 -7.85 -4.49 6.65
C PHE A 86 -8.25 -3.04 6.38
N LYS A 87 -7.48 -2.13 6.98
CA LYS A 87 -7.59 -0.69 6.87
C LYS A 87 -6.22 -0.11 7.18
N ALA A 88 -5.63 0.57 6.23
CA ALA A 88 -4.28 1.09 6.35
C ALA A 88 -4.14 2.41 5.58
N THR A 89 -3.44 3.37 6.17
CA THR A 89 -3.10 4.63 5.50
C THR A 89 -1.60 4.68 5.23
N PHE A 90 -1.22 5.09 4.03
CA PHE A 90 0.16 5.25 3.61
C PHE A 90 0.36 6.70 3.18
N GLN A 91 1.29 7.39 3.84
CA GLN A 91 1.63 8.78 3.54
C GLN A 91 3.13 8.91 3.31
N SER A 92 3.51 9.50 2.17
CA SER A 92 4.91 9.73 1.80
C SER A 92 5.79 8.47 1.85
N CYS A 93 5.19 7.30 1.61
CA CYS A 93 5.87 6.02 1.69
C CYS A 93 6.48 5.62 0.36
N ASN A 94 7.56 4.84 0.42
CA ASN A 94 8.11 4.15 -0.74
C ASN A 94 7.63 2.69 -0.75
N LEU A 95 6.64 2.40 -1.59
CA LEU A 95 6.01 1.09 -1.80
C LEU A 95 6.38 0.51 -3.18
N SER A 96 7.54 0.89 -3.74
CA SER A 96 7.98 0.33 -5.01
C SER A 96 8.09 -1.20 -4.94
N HIS A 97 7.58 -1.86 -5.98
CA HIS A 97 7.50 -3.32 -6.09
C HIS A 97 6.66 -4.00 -5.00
N ALA A 98 5.75 -3.29 -4.34
CA ALA A 98 4.77 -3.91 -3.45
C ALA A 98 3.77 -4.79 -4.26
N VAL A 99 3.32 -5.88 -3.64
CA VAL A 99 2.43 -6.87 -4.26
C VAL A 99 1.09 -6.84 -3.54
N PHE A 100 0.06 -6.36 -4.24
CA PHE A 100 -1.32 -6.24 -3.78
C PHE A 100 -2.26 -7.22 -4.50
N ILE A 101 -1.74 -8.34 -5.02
CA ILE A 101 -2.51 -9.24 -5.86
C ILE A 101 -3.72 -9.81 -5.10
N GLY A 102 -4.92 -9.66 -5.67
CA GLY A 102 -6.18 -10.20 -5.14
C GLY A 102 -6.68 -9.59 -3.82
N ILE A 103 -6.02 -8.55 -3.28
CA ILE A 103 -6.37 -7.99 -1.98
C ILE A 103 -7.52 -6.96 -2.08
N GLY A 104 -8.38 -6.95 -1.07
CA GLY A 104 -9.39 -5.91 -0.89
C GLY A 104 -8.83 -4.67 -0.23
N LEU A 105 -8.62 -3.60 -0.98
CA LEU A 105 -8.03 -2.33 -0.54
C LEU A 105 -9.06 -1.21 -0.30
N LYS A 106 -10.37 -1.45 -0.42
CA LYS A 106 -11.43 -0.42 -0.27
C LYS A 106 -11.35 0.51 0.96
N ASN A 107 -10.64 0.11 2.01
CA ASN A 107 -10.44 0.92 3.23
C ASN A 107 -8.99 1.41 3.39
N ALA A 108 -8.20 1.37 2.31
CA ALA A 108 -6.85 1.88 2.28
C ALA A 108 -6.77 3.25 1.61
N SER A 109 -5.73 4.01 1.93
CA SER A 109 -5.42 5.26 1.25
C SER A 109 -3.91 5.44 1.08
N PHE A 110 -3.52 6.02 -0.04
CA PHE A 110 -2.15 6.33 -0.40
C PHE A 110 -2.08 7.81 -0.78
N GLU A 111 -1.16 8.53 -0.15
CA GLU A 111 -0.90 9.95 -0.42
C GLU A 111 0.60 10.17 -0.55
N ASP A 112 1.02 10.85 -1.63
CA ASP A 112 2.42 11.15 -1.93
C ASP A 112 3.34 9.90 -1.92
N CYS A 113 2.80 8.74 -2.29
CA CYS A 113 3.53 7.48 -2.26
C CYS A 113 4.21 7.15 -3.59
N LYS A 114 5.33 6.42 -3.52
CA LYS A 114 5.94 5.78 -4.69
C LYS A 114 5.42 4.35 -4.79
N LEU A 115 4.75 4.03 -5.88
CA LEU A 115 4.17 2.72 -6.19
C LEU A 115 4.76 2.17 -7.50
N GLN A 116 6.03 2.48 -7.76
CA GLN A 116 6.67 2.11 -9.01
C GLN A 116 6.84 0.59 -9.08
N GLY A 117 6.40 -0.03 -10.18
CA GLY A 117 6.43 -1.48 -10.33
C GLY A 117 5.55 -2.24 -9.33
N ALA A 118 4.62 -1.58 -8.63
CA ALA A 118 3.69 -2.25 -7.73
C ALA A 118 2.63 -3.04 -8.52
N ASP A 119 2.20 -4.18 -8.01
CA ASP A 119 1.26 -5.07 -8.68
C ASP A 119 -0.12 -5.06 -8.00
N PHE A 120 -1.14 -4.59 -8.72
CA PHE A 120 -2.53 -4.53 -8.28
C PHE A 120 -3.44 -5.54 -9.00
N THR A 121 -2.87 -6.59 -9.60
CA THR A 121 -3.62 -7.62 -10.33
C THR A 121 -4.73 -8.22 -9.47
N ASP A 122 -5.95 -8.32 -10.00
CA ASP A 122 -7.15 -8.81 -9.30
C ASP A 122 -7.54 -8.06 -8.00
N ALA A 123 -6.89 -6.93 -7.67
CA ALA A 123 -7.16 -6.20 -6.44
C ALA A 123 -8.50 -5.45 -6.49
N ASP A 124 -9.17 -5.33 -5.34
CA ASP A 124 -10.34 -4.45 -5.18
C ASP A 124 -9.92 -3.11 -4.57
N CYS A 125 -9.64 -2.16 -5.45
CA CYS A 125 -9.26 -0.79 -5.14
C CYS A 125 -10.46 0.18 -5.26
N SER A 126 -11.70 -0.32 -5.18
CA SER A 126 -12.87 0.56 -5.30
C SER A 126 -12.92 1.61 -4.19
N GLY A 127 -13.06 2.88 -4.59
CA GLY A 127 -13.10 4.03 -3.69
C GLY A 127 -11.74 4.39 -3.06
N VAL A 128 -10.65 3.72 -3.42
CA VAL A 128 -9.32 3.98 -2.85
C VAL A 128 -8.80 5.35 -3.29
N SER A 129 -8.14 6.04 -2.36
CA SER A 129 -7.46 7.30 -2.63
C SER A 129 -6.00 7.04 -2.95
N PHE A 130 -5.54 7.49 -4.13
CA PHE A 130 -4.17 7.39 -4.62
C PHE A 130 -3.62 8.78 -4.95
N LEU A 131 -3.70 9.71 -3.99
CA LEU A 131 -3.38 11.12 -4.23
C LEU A 131 -1.89 11.30 -4.47
N SER A 132 -1.54 12.05 -5.52
CA SER A 132 -0.14 12.43 -5.82
C SER A 132 0.84 11.25 -5.90
N CYS A 133 0.33 10.05 -6.21
CA CYS A 133 1.13 8.83 -6.23
C CYS A 133 1.83 8.62 -7.58
N ASN A 134 3.05 8.08 -7.53
CA ASN A 134 3.81 7.68 -8.72
C ASN A 134 3.58 6.20 -9.02
N PHE A 135 3.01 5.90 -10.18
CA PHE A 135 2.68 4.55 -10.65
C PHE A 135 3.54 4.07 -11.81
N ALA A 136 4.71 4.67 -12.07
CA ALA A 136 5.57 4.24 -13.16
C ALA A 136 5.81 2.71 -13.09
N GLU A 137 5.51 2.00 -14.17
CA GLU A 137 5.64 0.53 -14.29
C GLU A 137 4.71 -0.28 -13.38
N ALA A 138 3.76 0.34 -12.67
CA ALA A 138 2.77 -0.38 -11.88
C ALA A 138 1.84 -1.20 -12.79
N VAL A 139 1.40 -2.36 -12.29
CA VAL A 139 0.53 -3.30 -13.01
C VAL A 139 -0.89 -3.18 -12.50
N PHE A 140 -1.81 -2.91 -13.42
CA PHE A 140 -3.25 -2.95 -13.21
C PHE A 140 -3.87 -3.91 -14.23
N ASP A 141 -4.17 -5.13 -13.80
CA ASP A 141 -4.85 -6.15 -14.59
C ASP A 141 -6.02 -6.73 -13.80
N GLN A 142 -7.21 -6.77 -14.41
CA GLN A 142 -8.46 -7.16 -13.73
C GLN A 142 -8.74 -6.40 -12.43
N THR A 143 -8.18 -5.20 -12.24
CA THR A 143 -8.32 -4.41 -11.01
C THR A 143 -9.67 -3.69 -10.98
N ASN A 144 -10.35 -3.75 -9.83
CA ASN A 144 -11.52 -2.91 -9.60
C ASN A 144 -11.08 -1.53 -9.09
N LEU A 145 -11.18 -0.52 -9.94
CA LEU A 145 -10.80 0.86 -9.67
C LEU A 145 -12.05 1.78 -9.62
N GLU A 146 -13.25 1.24 -9.48
CA GLU A 146 -14.47 2.05 -9.45
C GLU A 146 -14.40 3.09 -8.34
N LYS A 147 -14.65 4.36 -8.68
CA LYS A 147 -14.59 5.51 -7.75
C LYS A 147 -13.23 5.77 -7.12
N ALA A 148 -12.16 5.10 -7.57
CA ALA A 148 -10.81 5.39 -7.11
C ALA A 148 -10.40 6.82 -7.48
N ASN A 149 -9.60 7.45 -6.64
CA ASN A 149 -9.17 8.83 -6.81
C ASN A 149 -7.68 8.91 -7.15
N PHE A 150 -7.35 9.21 -8.40
CA PHE A 150 -6.00 9.40 -8.91
C PHE A 150 -5.64 10.88 -9.11
N THR A 151 -6.31 11.81 -8.42
CA THR A 151 -5.93 13.24 -8.47
C THR A 151 -4.47 13.42 -8.06
N GLY A 152 -3.71 14.16 -8.87
CA GLY A 152 -2.26 14.35 -8.74
C GLY A 152 -1.40 13.14 -9.09
N ALA A 153 -1.99 11.95 -9.27
CA ALA A 153 -1.21 10.75 -9.60
C ALA A 153 -0.68 10.81 -11.03
N TYR A 154 0.42 10.10 -11.26
CA TYR A 154 1.11 10.09 -12.56
C TYR A 154 1.83 8.77 -12.81
N GLY A 155 2.26 8.56 -14.06
CA GLY A 155 3.04 7.38 -14.46
C GLY A 155 2.23 6.08 -14.55
N TYR A 156 0.92 6.13 -14.33
CA TYR A 156 0.06 4.96 -14.48
C TYR A 156 -0.20 4.65 -15.97
N TYR A 157 -0.22 3.35 -16.28
CA TYR A 157 -0.77 2.81 -17.51
C TYR A 157 -1.92 1.88 -17.10
N ILE A 158 -3.15 2.24 -17.47
CA ILE A 158 -4.33 1.48 -17.04
C ILE A 158 -5.20 1.22 -18.27
N ASP A 159 -5.31 -0.04 -18.68
CA ASP A 159 -6.21 -0.44 -19.77
C ASP A 159 -7.67 -0.41 -19.29
N PRO A 160 -8.51 0.53 -19.80
CA PRO A 160 -9.93 0.60 -19.43
C PRO A 160 -10.75 -0.62 -19.87
N ARG A 161 -10.21 -1.47 -20.76
CA ARG A 161 -10.87 -2.70 -21.22
C ARG A 161 -10.67 -3.87 -20.25
N GLN A 162 -9.59 -3.84 -19.46
CA GLN A 162 -9.25 -4.88 -18.48
C GLN A 162 -9.60 -4.47 -17.04
N ASN A 163 -9.81 -3.18 -16.78
CA ASN A 163 -10.02 -2.64 -15.44
C ASN A 163 -11.39 -1.95 -15.32
N LYS A 164 -11.98 -1.97 -14.13
CA LYS A 164 -13.26 -1.29 -13.87
C LYS A 164 -13.02 0.14 -13.42
N LEU A 165 -13.36 1.13 -14.25
CA LEU A 165 -13.04 2.55 -13.99
C LEU A 165 -14.25 3.45 -13.67
N LYS A 166 -15.43 2.88 -13.46
CA LYS A 166 -16.66 3.69 -13.32
C LYS A 166 -16.54 4.69 -12.16
N GLY A 167 -16.60 5.98 -12.49
CA GLY A 167 -16.51 7.07 -11.51
C GLY A 167 -15.11 7.30 -10.94
N ALA A 168 -14.08 6.62 -11.44
CA ALA A 168 -12.69 6.91 -11.10
C ALA A 168 -12.32 8.33 -11.56
N ARG A 169 -11.47 9.01 -10.78
CA ARG A 169 -11.05 10.40 -11.01
C ARG A 169 -9.60 10.44 -11.46
N PHE A 170 -9.32 11.19 -12.50
CA PHE A 170 -7.99 11.40 -13.07
C PHE A 170 -7.83 12.86 -13.50
N ASP A 171 -6.61 13.36 -13.47
CA ASP A 171 -6.30 14.74 -13.88
C ASP A 171 -5.63 14.79 -15.25
N PHE A 172 -5.85 15.89 -15.99
CA PHE A 172 -5.00 16.22 -17.14
C PHE A 172 -3.67 16.83 -16.67
N PRO A 173 -2.55 16.58 -17.37
CA PRO A 173 -2.43 15.77 -18.58
C PRO A 173 -2.32 14.25 -18.32
N HIS A 174 -2.16 13.81 -17.07
CA HIS A 174 -1.84 12.43 -16.72
C HIS A 174 -2.87 11.37 -17.16
N ALA A 175 -4.13 11.77 -17.36
CA ALA A 175 -5.18 10.92 -17.92
C ALA A 175 -4.83 10.31 -19.30
N ILE A 176 -3.78 10.81 -19.96
CA ILE A 176 -3.16 10.19 -21.13
C ILE A 176 -2.83 8.70 -20.93
N GLY A 177 -2.44 8.28 -19.72
CA GLY A 177 -2.15 6.87 -19.40
C GLY A 177 -3.35 5.92 -19.55
N LEU A 178 -4.58 6.46 -19.67
CA LEU A 178 -5.79 5.68 -19.99
C LEU A 178 -6.00 5.49 -21.50
N LEU A 179 -5.37 6.33 -22.31
CA LEU A 179 -5.50 6.34 -23.77
C LEU A 179 -4.39 5.54 -24.45
N GLU A 180 -3.20 5.48 -23.85
CA GLU A 180 -2.06 4.68 -24.33
C GLU A 180 -2.42 3.21 -24.67
N PRO A 181 -3.27 2.49 -23.90
CA PRO A 181 -3.68 1.13 -24.22
C PRO A 181 -4.42 0.95 -25.56
N PHE A 182 -4.95 2.04 -26.13
CA PHE A 182 -5.60 2.02 -27.43
C PHE A 182 -4.64 2.25 -28.60
N GLY A 183 -3.36 2.55 -28.34
CA GLY A 183 -2.36 2.86 -29.38
C GLY A 183 -2.66 4.15 -30.14
N VAL A 184 -3.43 5.07 -29.56
CA VAL A 184 -3.75 6.36 -30.16
C VAL A 184 -2.56 7.31 -30.06
N ILE A 185 -2.35 8.13 -31.09
CA ILE A 185 -1.32 9.16 -31.10
C ILE A 185 -1.89 10.42 -30.46
N ILE A 186 -1.24 10.91 -29.41
CA ILE A 186 -1.64 12.12 -28.70
C ILE A 186 -0.57 13.18 -28.92
N ASN A 187 -0.97 14.28 -29.55
CA ASN A 187 -0.11 15.42 -29.78
C ASN A 187 -0.18 16.34 -28.56
N SER A 188 0.99 16.78 -28.10
CA SER A 188 1.16 17.78 -27.04
C SER A 188 0.90 19.20 -27.52
#